data_AF-A0AAW4BIS7-F1
#
_entry.id   AF-A0AAW4BIS7-F1
#
_cell.length_a   1.000
_cell.length_b   1.000
_cell.length_c   1.000
_cell.angle_alpha   90.00
_cell.angle_beta   90.00
_cell.angle_gamma   90.00
#
_symmetry.space_group_name_H-M   'P 1'
#
loop_
_entity.id
_entity.type
_entity.pdbx_description
1 polymer ?
#
loop_
_entity_poly.entity_id
_entity_poly.type
_entity_poly.pdbx_seq_one_letter_code
_entity_poly.pdbx_strand_id
1 'polypeptide(L)'
;MKVIHVWLIDIYQSSPNGLETNIPNLTWADAMRSALPPRPFKGTIDELRFNLGKNAEISLDKNGIRFKKTLRYSSASLAQYFGKHTYDGKSIKVKIKYDPTCMGKIYVLDEDKHE
;
A
#
# COMPACT_ATOMS: atom_id res chain seq x y z
N MET A 1 -13.75 2.92 13.18
CA MET A 1 -14.01 2.50 11.78
C MET A 1 -15.27 1.65 11.57
N LYS A 2 -15.74 0.87 12.56
CA LYS A 2 -16.92 -0.01 12.41
C LYS A 2 -18.19 0.69 11.89
N VAL A 3 -18.48 1.90 12.39
CA VAL A 3 -19.68 2.67 12.00
C VAL A 3 -19.69 3.03 10.51
N ILE A 4 -18.55 3.43 9.94
CA ILE A 4 -18.46 3.76 8.51
C ILE A 4 -18.66 2.51 7.65
N HIS A 5 -18.14 1.36 8.08
CA HIS A 5 -18.31 0.11 7.33
C HIS A 5 -19.77 -0.34 7.32
N VAL A 6 -20.44 -0.30 8.48
CA VAL A 6 -21.88 -0.60 8.60
C VAL A 6 -22.69 0.37 7.74
N TRP A 7 -22.41 1.67 7.85
CA TRP A 7 -23.13 2.66 7.04
C TRP A 7 -22.90 2.44 5.54
N LEU A 8 -21.67 2.15 5.12
CA LEU A 8 -21.39 1.95 3.70
C LEU A 8 -22.05 0.69 3.16
N ILE A 9 -21.87 -0.46 3.83
CA ILE A 9 -22.29 -1.76 3.32
C ILE A 9 -23.78 -1.99 3.58
N ASP A 10 -24.23 -1.79 4.81
CA ASP A 10 -25.58 -2.20 5.21
C ASP A 10 -26.61 -1.13 4.86
N ILE A 11 -26.22 0.15 4.91
CA ILE A 11 -27.15 1.28 4.66
C ILE A 11 -27.00 1.78 3.23
N TYR A 12 -25.85 2.36 2.86
CA TYR A 12 -25.68 3.06 1.60
C TYR A 12 -25.82 2.14 0.38
N GLN A 13 -25.19 0.96 0.41
CA GLN A 13 -25.28 0.04 -0.74
C GLN A 13 -26.68 -0.54 -0.93
N SER A 14 -27.43 -0.72 0.17
CA SER A 14 -28.75 -1.38 0.18
C SER A 14 -29.92 -0.39 0.08
N SER A 15 -29.70 0.90 0.29
CA SER A 15 -30.75 1.93 0.24
C SER A 15 -30.82 2.57 -1.15
N PRO A 16 -31.99 3.12 -1.53
CA PRO A 16 -32.10 3.97 -2.71
C PRO A 16 -31.15 5.17 -2.62
N ASN A 17 -30.63 5.63 -3.76
CA ASN A 17 -29.93 6.90 -3.83
C ASN A 17 -30.88 8.06 -3.47
N GLY A 18 -30.34 9.27 -3.25
CA GLY A 18 -31.15 10.44 -2.87
C GLY A 18 -32.16 10.91 -3.92
N LEU A 19 -32.13 10.36 -5.13
CA LEU A 19 -33.10 10.62 -6.20
C LEU A 19 -34.11 9.47 -6.37
N GLU A 20 -34.00 8.43 -5.55
CA GLU A 20 -34.79 7.18 -5.60
C GLU A 20 -34.76 6.46 -6.96
N THR A 21 -33.74 6.69 -7.77
CA THR A 21 -33.65 6.14 -9.14
C THR A 21 -32.90 4.82 -9.21
N ASN A 22 -32.04 4.52 -8.23
CA ASN A 22 -31.34 3.23 -8.17
C ASN A 22 -30.97 2.86 -6.74
N ILE A 23 -30.64 1.57 -6.57
CA ILE A 23 -29.98 1.03 -5.38
C ILE A 23 -28.57 0.63 -5.80
N PRO A 24 -27.50 1.15 -5.17
CA PRO A 24 -26.14 0.92 -5.64
C PRO A 24 -25.78 -0.56 -5.80
N ASN A 25 -26.17 -1.41 -4.85
CA ASN A 25 -25.88 -2.84 -4.92
C ASN A 25 -26.53 -3.52 -6.14
N LEU A 26 -27.76 -3.15 -6.50
CA LEU A 26 -28.42 -3.68 -7.69
C LEU A 26 -27.69 -3.24 -8.96
N THR A 27 -27.28 -1.97 -9.02
CA THR A 27 -26.53 -1.43 -10.16
C THR A 27 -25.17 -2.15 -10.33
N TRP A 28 -24.46 -2.44 -9.24
CA TRP A 28 -23.22 -3.23 -9.29
C TRP A 28 -23.45 -4.66 -9.78
N ALA A 29 -24.52 -5.30 -9.30
CA ALA A 29 -24.87 -6.66 -9.71
C ALA A 29 -25.26 -6.72 -11.20
N ASP A 30 -26.02 -5.74 -11.69
CA ASP A 30 -26.35 -5.60 -13.11
C ASP A 30 -25.09 -5.39 -13.95
N ALA A 31 -24.22 -4.48 -13.54
CA ALA A 31 -22.96 -4.20 -14.22
C ALA A 31 -22.06 -5.45 -14.29
N MET A 32 -21.98 -6.24 -13.22
CA MET A 32 -21.21 -7.50 -13.22
C MET A 32 -21.81 -8.57 -14.14
N ARG A 33 -23.13 -8.57 -14.35
CA ARG A 33 -23.79 -9.49 -15.29
C ARG A 33 -23.61 -9.06 -16.75
N SER A 34 -23.60 -7.75 -17.02
CA SER A 34 -23.55 -7.21 -18.38
C SER A 34 -22.14 -6.90 -18.88
N ALA A 35 -21.19 -6.64 -17.98
CA ALA A 35 -19.82 -6.27 -18.33
C ALA A 35 -18.90 -7.48 -18.41
N LEU A 36 -17.87 -7.36 -19.26
CA LEU A 36 -16.73 -8.27 -19.21
C LEU A 36 -16.06 -8.12 -17.84
N PRO A 37 -15.86 -9.20 -17.05
CA PRO A 37 -15.30 -9.09 -15.72
C PRO A 37 -13.87 -8.53 -15.79
N PRO A 38 -13.45 -7.73 -14.80
CA PRO A 38 -12.07 -7.27 -14.74
C PRO A 38 -11.13 -8.48 -14.66
N ARG A 39 -9.96 -8.34 -15.29
CA ARG A 39 -8.96 -9.42 -15.25
C ARG A 39 -8.61 -9.74 -13.80
N PRO A 40 -8.71 -11.02 -13.37
CA PRO A 40 -8.36 -11.39 -12.01
C PRO A 40 -6.87 -11.15 -11.80
N PHE A 41 -6.52 -10.62 -10.63
CA PHE A 41 -5.12 -10.49 -10.25
C PHE A 41 -4.55 -11.88 -10.00
N LYS A 42 -3.54 -12.28 -10.79
CA LYS A 42 -2.91 -13.61 -10.72
C LYS A 42 -1.71 -13.67 -9.78
N GLY A 43 -1.35 -12.56 -9.16
CA GLY A 43 -0.18 -12.45 -8.28
C GLY A 43 -0.48 -12.87 -6.84
N THR A 44 0.56 -12.80 -6.01
CA THR A 44 0.45 -13.11 -4.58
C THR A 44 -0.17 -11.96 -3.77
N ILE A 45 -0.69 -12.25 -2.56
CA ILE A 45 -1.20 -11.21 -1.66
C ILE A 45 -0.12 -10.17 -1.35
N ASP A 46 1.14 -10.59 -1.22
CA ASP A 46 2.26 -9.70 -0.94
C ASP A 46 2.59 -8.80 -2.13
N GLU A 47 2.53 -9.31 -3.37
CA GLU A 47 2.61 -8.47 -4.57
C GLU A 47 1.46 -7.46 -4.64
N LEU A 48 0.24 -7.87 -4.30
CA LEU A 48 -0.90 -6.97 -4.28
C LEU A 48 -0.70 -5.86 -3.24
N ARG A 49 -0.25 -6.21 -2.04
CA ARG A 49 0.08 -5.24 -0.97
C ARG A 49 1.20 -4.30 -1.38
N PHE A 50 2.22 -4.81 -2.06
CA PHE A 50 3.28 -3.99 -2.61
C PHE A 50 2.76 -3.04 -3.69
N ASN A 51 1.89 -3.51 -4.59
CA ASN A 51 1.33 -2.71 -5.67
C ASN A 51 0.40 -1.59 -5.15
N LEU A 52 -0.39 -1.88 -4.12
CA LEU A 52 -1.29 -0.92 -3.47
C LEU A 52 -0.61 -0.07 -2.39
N GLY A 53 0.64 -0.37 -2.05
CA GLY A 53 1.42 0.35 -1.05
C GLY A 53 1.67 1.81 -1.44
N LYS A 54 1.74 2.69 -0.43
CA LYS A 54 2.10 4.10 -0.63
C LYS A 54 3.60 4.26 -0.82
N ASN A 55 3.98 5.11 -1.76
CA ASN A 55 5.37 5.50 -1.96
C ASN A 55 5.78 6.61 -0.97
N ALA A 56 7.01 6.56 -0.49
CA ALA A 56 7.66 7.67 0.20
C ALA A 56 9.16 7.66 -0.07
N GLU A 57 9.79 8.82 0.06
CA GLU A 57 11.24 8.96 0.05
C GLU A 57 11.70 9.22 1.48
N ILE A 58 12.71 8.48 1.93
CA ILE A 58 13.17 8.54 3.32
C ILE A 58 14.68 8.45 3.42
N SER A 59 15.22 9.01 4.50
CA SER A 59 16.63 8.91 4.83
C SER A 59 16.96 7.56 5.47
N LEU A 60 17.96 6.88 4.92
CA LEU A 60 18.59 5.67 5.43
C LEU A 60 19.92 6.07 6.09
N ASP A 61 20.09 5.72 7.36
CA ASP A 61 21.33 5.90 8.13
C ASP A 61 21.96 4.57 8.52
N LYS A 62 23.14 4.62 9.16
CA LYS A 62 23.89 3.45 9.64
C LYS A 62 23.10 2.51 10.56
N ASN A 63 22.04 3.00 11.20
CA ASN A 63 21.16 2.22 12.04
C ASN A 63 19.76 2.03 11.40
N GLY A 64 19.65 2.16 10.08
CA GLY A 64 18.47 1.82 9.29
C GLY A 64 17.59 3.03 8.93
N ILE A 65 16.32 2.75 8.67
CA ILE A 65 15.33 3.74 8.23
C ILE A 65 14.50 4.18 9.44
N ARG A 66 14.45 5.50 9.67
CA ARG A 66 13.57 6.10 10.67
C ARG A 66 12.31 6.64 10.02
N PHE A 67 11.21 5.89 10.13
CA PHE A 67 9.92 6.28 9.57
C PHE A 67 9.09 7.04 10.61
N LYS A 68 8.66 8.25 10.25
CA LYS A 68 8.00 9.19 11.18
C LYS A 68 8.87 9.41 12.43
N LYS A 69 8.25 9.58 13.61
CA LYS A 69 8.95 9.91 14.85
C LYS A 69 9.48 8.70 15.61
N THR A 70 8.83 7.53 15.51
CA THR A 70 9.05 6.41 16.43
C THR A 70 9.44 5.10 15.77
N LEU A 71 9.11 4.90 14.49
CA LEU A 71 9.33 3.60 13.86
C LEU A 71 10.73 3.53 13.28
N ARG A 72 11.42 2.43 13.60
CA ARG A 72 12.75 2.14 13.06
C ARG A 72 12.75 0.76 12.42
N TYR A 73 13.26 0.72 11.20
CA TYR A 73 13.42 -0.52 10.45
C TYR A 73 14.89 -0.75 10.17
N SER A 74 15.35 -1.96 10.48
CA SER A 74 16.71 -2.41 10.18
C SER A 74 16.67 -3.85 9.69
N SER A 75 17.58 -4.18 8.79
CA SER A 75 17.83 -5.55 8.32
C SER A 75 19.29 -5.67 7.92
N ALA A 76 19.82 -6.90 7.89
CA ALA A 76 21.18 -7.15 7.43
C ALA A 76 21.37 -6.72 5.96
N SER A 77 20.37 -6.96 5.10
CA SER A 77 20.38 -6.52 3.70
C SER A 77 20.41 -5.00 3.56
N LEU A 78 19.67 -4.28 4.40
CA LEU A 78 19.63 -2.82 4.39
C LEU A 78 20.95 -2.20 4.87
N ALA A 79 21.61 -2.81 5.85
CA ALA A 79 22.94 -2.39 6.30
C ALA A 79 24.00 -2.61 5.20
N GLN A 80 23.95 -3.73 4.49
CA GLN A 80 24.81 -3.99 3.33
C GLN A 80 24.56 -2.99 2.20
N TYR A 81 23.29 -2.69 1.91
CA TYR A 81 22.90 -1.67 0.93
C TYR A 81 23.49 -0.31 1.32
N PHE A 82 23.28 0.14 2.56
CA PHE A 82 23.84 1.40 3.06
C PHE A 82 25.37 1.46 2.91
N GLY A 83 26.07 0.37 3.24
CA GLY A 83 27.53 0.29 3.13
C GLY A 83 28.05 0.32 1.68
N LYS A 84 27.28 -0.15 0.71
CA LYS A 84 27.64 -0.05 -0.72
C LYS A 84 27.46 1.37 -1.27
N HIS A 85 26.44 2.07 -0.81
CA HIS A 85 26.08 3.40 -1.32
C HIS A 85 26.68 4.57 -0.54
N THR A 86 27.33 4.31 0.59
CA THR A 86 27.83 5.36 1.47
C THR A 86 29.30 5.14 1.80
N TYR A 87 30.14 6.08 1.39
CA TYR A 87 31.58 6.06 1.69
C TYR A 87 31.96 6.88 2.93
N ASP A 88 31.19 7.93 3.25
CA ASP A 88 31.49 8.90 4.32
C ASP A 88 30.59 8.76 5.56
N GLY A 89 29.78 7.70 5.60
CA GLY A 89 28.81 7.43 6.67
C GLY A 89 27.62 8.41 6.71
N LYS A 90 27.44 9.28 5.71
CA LYS A 90 26.27 10.17 5.64
C LYS A 90 25.02 9.40 5.26
N SER A 91 23.87 9.92 5.71
CA SER A 91 22.59 9.33 5.37
C SER A 91 22.28 9.49 3.88
N ILE A 92 21.78 8.46 3.24
CA ILE A 92 21.33 8.48 1.84
C ILE A 92 19.80 8.50 1.75
N LYS A 93 19.25 8.94 0.62
CA LYS A 93 17.81 8.87 0.38
C LYS A 93 17.46 7.58 -0.34
N VAL A 94 16.39 6.92 0.09
CA VAL A 94 15.86 5.70 -0.53
C VAL A 94 14.35 5.81 -0.72
N LYS A 95 13.86 5.18 -1.78
CA LYS A 95 12.42 5.05 -2.02
C LYS A 95 11.88 3.83 -1.27
N ILE A 96 10.74 4.00 -0.63
CA ILE A 96 10.06 2.93 0.09
C ILE A 96 8.62 2.80 -0.35
N LYS A 97 8.10 1.58 -0.23
CA LYS A 97 6.69 1.25 -0.28
C LYS A 97 6.22 0.72 1.06
N TYR A 98 5.10 1.23 1.55
CA TYR A 98 4.53 0.81 2.83
C TYR A 98 3.00 0.78 2.79
N ASP A 99 2.42 -0.11 3.60
CA ASP A 99 0.98 -0.13 3.82
C ASP A 99 0.64 0.77 5.02
N PRO A 100 -0.17 1.84 4.85
CA PRO A 100 -0.54 2.71 5.95
C PRO A 100 -1.39 2.02 7.04
N THR A 101 -2.02 0.88 6.71
CA THR A 101 -2.80 0.07 7.66
C THR A 101 -1.95 -0.96 8.40
N CYS A 102 -0.76 -1.30 7.86
CA CYS A 102 0.17 -2.25 8.45
C CYS A 102 1.62 -1.73 8.37
N MET A 103 2.08 -1.08 9.44
CA MET A 103 3.45 -0.57 9.55
C MET A 103 4.43 -1.59 10.17
N GLY A 104 4.09 -2.89 10.20
CA GLY A 104 5.01 -3.92 10.69
C GLY A 104 6.17 -4.22 9.71
N LYS A 105 5.95 -3.92 8.42
CA LYS A 105 6.90 -4.18 7.34
C LYS A 105 6.88 -3.03 6.34
N ILE A 106 8.05 -2.71 5.81
CA ILE A 106 8.21 -1.80 4.67
C ILE A 106 9.03 -2.50 3.59
N TYR A 107 8.85 -2.06 2.35
CA TYR A 107 9.66 -2.46 1.22
C TYR A 107 10.57 -1.30 0.86
N VAL A 108 11.88 -1.55 0.76
CA VAL A 108 12.85 -0.58 0.25
C VAL A 108 13.08 -0.93 -1.21
N LEU A 109 12.92 0.05 -2.09
CA LEU A 109 13.12 -0.14 -3.52
C LEU A 109 14.62 -0.04 -3.81
N ASP A 110 15.16 -1.11 -4.36
CA ASP A 110 16.56 -1.19 -4.78
C ASP A 110 16.69 -0.48 -6.13
N GLU A 111 17.35 0.68 -6.17
CA GLU A 111 17.54 1.43 -7.42
C GLU A 111 18.63 0.81 -8.32
N ASP A 112 19.47 -0.09 -7.80
CA ASP A 112 20.54 -0.73 -8.57
C ASP A 112 20.04 -1.91 -9.42
N LYS A 113 18.95 -2.54 -8.97
CA LYS A 113 18.28 -3.60 -9.71
C LYS A 113 17.21 -3.00 -10.61
N HIS A 114 17.64 -2.54 -11.78
CA HIS A 114 16.74 -2.34 -12.91
C HIS A 114 16.25 -3.69 -13.42
N GLU A 115 15.14 -4.19 -12.87
CA GLU A 115 14.27 -5.20 -13.49
C GLU A 115 13.02 -4.54 -14.07
#